data_AF-A0A1B2Z926-F1
#
_entry.id   AF-A0A1B2Z926-F1
#
_cell.length_a   1.000
_cell.length_b   1.000
_cell.length_c   1.000
_cell.angle_alpha   90.00
_cell.angle_beta   90.00
_cell.angle_gamma   90.00
#
_symmetry.space_group_name_H-M   'P 1'
#
loop_
_entity.id
_entity.type
_entity.pdbx_description
1 polymer ?
#
loop_
_entity_poly.entity_id
_entity_poly.type
_entity_poly.pdbx_seq_one_letter_code
_entity_poly.pdbx_strand_id
1 'polypeptide(L)'
;MGMFDAESIGYDYDRAKSAGMGPTGDGTKENKGHWGSVAPTTEEERKKYNLPKESYILVKGKKHESWDKAIQGEVARGFKVIKKGNRYFSVPSSPRSNRLLMQDAEIGE
;
A
#
# COMPACT_ATOMS: atom_id res chain seq x y z
N MET A 1 -5.49 8.20 -20.82
CA MET A 1 -5.73 7.36 -19.63
C MET A 1 -5.07 8.07 -18.45
N GLY A 2 -5.84 8.56 -17.48
CA GLY A 2 -5.26 9.26 -16.32
C GLY A 2 -4.54 8.24 -15.42
N MET A 3 -3.23 8.37 -15.27
CA MET A 3 -2.48 7.61 -14.26
C MET A 3 -3.09 7.89 -12.89
N PHE A 4 -3.25 6.85 -12.06
CA PHE A 4 -3.70 7.03 -10.68
C PHE A 4 -2.76 7.99 -9.94
N ASP A 5 -3.34 8.92 -9.17
CA ASP A 5 -2.63 9.85 -8.30
C ASP A 5 -2.82 9.47 -6.82
N ALA A 6 -1.71 9.18 -6.14
CA ALA A 6 -1.74 8.71 -4.76
C ALA A 6 -2.13 9.81 -3.75
N GLU A 7 -2.14 11.07 -4.14
CA GLU A 7 -2.59 12.19 -3.31
C GLU A 7 -4.06 12.56 -3.57
N SER A 8 -4.74 11.85 -4.47
CA SER A 8 -6.12 12.08 -4.85
C SER A 8 -7.10 11.37 -3.91
N ILE A 9 -8.40 11.56 -4.15
CA ILE A 9 -9.50 10.83 -3.50
C ILE A 9 -9.75 9.45 -4.13
N GLY A 10 -9.11 9.18 -5.27
CA GLY A 10 -9.41 8.03 -6.12
C GLY A 10 -8.90 6.69 -5.59
N TYR A 11 -9.18 5.66 -6.39
CA TYR A 11 -8.71 4.30 -6.18
C TYR A 11 -8.00 3.79 -7.45
N ASP A 12 -6.86 3.12 -7.28
CA ASP A 12 -6.05 2.56 -8.35
C ASP A 12 -6.61 1.21 -8.81
N TYR A 13 -7.71 1.27 -9.57
CA TYR A 13 -8.35 0.08 -10.11
C TYR A 13 -7.45 -0.71 -11.05
N ASP A 14 -6.55 -0.05 -11.76
CA ASP A 14 -5.61 -0.70 -12.68
C ASP A 14 -4.62 -1.57 -11.91
N ARG A 15 -3.97 -1.01 -10.89
CA ARG A 15 -3.04 -1.75 -10.03
C ARG A 15 -3.71 -2.90 -9.31
N ALA A 16 -4.91 -2.68 -8.78
CA ALA A 16 -5.66 -3.71 -8.08
C ALA A 16 -6.03 -4.88 -9.03
N LYS A 17 -6.57 -4.58 -10.22
CA LYS A 17 -6.89 -5.61 -11.22
C LYS A 17 -5.64 -6.36 -11.70
N SER A 18 -4.56 -5.64 -11.96
CA SER A 18 -3.28 -6.22 -12.36
C SER A 18 -2.72 -7.18 -11.30
N ALA A 19 -2.96 -6.89 -10.02
CA ALA A 19 -2.61 -7.77 -8.91
C ALA A 19 -3.60 -8.94 -8.71
N GLY A 20 -4.57 -9.14 -9.61
CA GLY A 20 -5.61 -10.15 -9.47
C GLY A 20 -6.62 -9.85 -8.36
N MET A 21 -6.62 -8.62 -7.83
CA MET A 21 -7.59 -8.20 -6.84
C MET A 21 -8.91 -7.88 -7.52
N GLY A 22 -9.98 -8.40 -6.95
CA GLY A 22 -11.34 -8.03 -7.30
C GLY A 22 -12.10 -7.54 -6.07
N PRO A 23 -13.38 -7.18 -6.25
CA PRO A 23 -14.27 -6.99 -5.13
C PRO A 23 -14.31 -8.29 -4.31
N THR A 24 -13.72 -8.24 -3.12
CA THR A 24 -13.97 -9.26 -2.10
C THR A 24 -15.40 -9.10 -1.64
N GLY A 25 -16.09 -10.20 -1.39
CA GLY A 25 -17.44 -10.19 -0.87
C GLY A 25 -17.86 -11.61 -0.58
N ASP A 26 -17.97 -11.93 0.70
CA ASP A 26 -18.51 -13.21 1.21
C ASP A 26 -20.03 -13.35 0.95
N GLY A 27 -20.56 -12.66 -0.07
CA GLY A 27 -21.99 -12.59 -0.38
C GLY A 27 -22.84 -11.77 0.61
N THR A 28 -22.29 -11.30 1.73
CA THR A 28 -23.01 -10.43 2.69
C THR A 28 -23.19 -9.03 2.13
N LYS A 29 -24.38 -8.41 2.34
CA LYS A 29 -24.76 -7.10 1.75
C LYS A 29 -23.76 -5.97 2.05
N GLU A 30 -23.04 -6.04 3.17
CA GLU A 30 -22.09 -5.01 3.62
C GLU A 30 -20.68 -5.16 3.01
N ASN A 31 -20.27 -6.37 2.65
CA ASN A 31 -18.95 -6.61 2.04
C ASN A 31 -19.04 -6.90 0.53
N LYS A 32 -20.25 -6.94 -0.05
CA LYS A 32 -20.43 -7.18 -1.48
C LYS A 32 -19.84 -6.02 -2.28
N GLY A 33 -18.65 -6.20 -2.85
CA GLY A 33 -18.00 -5.17 -3.65
C GLY A 33 -16.79 -4.52 -2.99
N HIS A 34 -16.32 -4.97 -1.83
CA HIS A 34 -15.21 -4.31 -1.15
C HIS A 34 -13.87 -4.61 -1.83
N TRP A 35 -13.19 -3.58 -2.32
CA TRP A 35 -11.84 -3.72 -2.85
C TRP A 35 -10.81 -3.51 -1.74
N GLY A 36 -9.80 -4.39 -1.69
CA GLY A 36 -8.72 -4.27 -0.71
C GLY A 36 -8.01 -2.92 -0.79
N SER A 37 -7.53 -2.40 0.34
CA SER A 37 -6.88 -1.07 0.39
C SER A 37 -5.43 -1.09 -0.11
N VAL A 38 -4.83 -2.27 -0.24
CA VAL A 38 -3.42 -2.47 -0.60
C VAL A 38 -3.27 -3.62 -1.61
N ALA A 39 -2.31 -3.51 -2.52
CA ALA A 39 -1.93 -4.54 -3.48
C ALA A 39 -0.49 -5.01 -3.22
N PRO A 40 -0.12 -6.26 -3.57
CA PRO A 40 1.27 -6.71 -3.44
C PRO A 40 2.22 -5.86 -4.31
N THR A 41 3.35 -5.44 -3.72
CA THR A 41 4.43 -4.78 -4.48
C THR A 41 5.02 -5.71 -5.53
N THR A 42 5.52 -5.16 -6.65
CA THR A 42 6.33 -5.96 -7.59
C THR A 42 7.75 -6.16 -7.05
N GLU A 43 8.49 -7.11 -7.63
CA GLU A 43 9.90 -7.28 -7.26
C GLU A 43 10.75 -6.04 -7.60
N GLU A 44 10.44 -5.38 -8.71
CA GLU A 44 11.13 -4.15 -9.13
C GLU A 44 10.90 -3.01 -8.15
N GLU A 45 9.66 -2.81 -7.67
CA GLU A 45 9.35 -1.81 -6.64
C GLU A 45 10.09 -2.08 -5.34
N ARG A 46 10.15 -3.36 -4.92
CA ARG A 46 10.88 -3.78 -3.73
C ARG A 46 12.37 -3.51 -3.85
N LYS A 47 12.98 -3.85 -4.98
CA LYS A 47 14.41 -3.57 -5.22
C LYS A 47 14.68 -2.08 -5.30
N LYS A 48 13.83 -1.32 -6.01
CA LYS A 48 14.00 0.12 -6.21
C LYS A 48 13.91 0.92 -4.91
N TYR A 49 13.01 0.54 -4.01
CA TYR A 49 12.76 1.28 -2.76
C TYR A 49 13.24 0.55 -1.50
N ASN A 50 14.02 -0.52 -1.68
CA ASN A 50 14.55 -1.38 -0.61
C ASN A 50 13.44 -1.86 0.36
N LEU A 51 12.31 -2.29 -0.20
CA LEU A 51 11.16 -2.71 0.58
C LEU A 51 11.28 -4.19 0.98
N PRO A 52 10.84 -4.57 2.19
CA PRO A 52 10.71 -5.97 2.59
C PRO A 52 9.90 -6.79 1.57
N LYS A 53 10.15 -8.11 1.52
CA LYS A 53 9.38 -9.02 0.64
C LYS A 53 7.87 -8.92 0.90
N GLU A 54 7.49 -8.85 2.16
CA GLU A 54 6.12 -8.65 2.61
C GLU A 54 5.75 -7.17 2.61
N SER A 55 5.79 -6.51 1.45
CA SER A 55 5.38 -5.11 1.32
C SER A 55 4.24 -4.96 0.32
N TYR A 56 3.35 -4.03 0.60
CA TYR A 56 2.17 -3.76 -0.22
C TYR A 56 2.14 -2.28 -0.63
N ILE A 57 1.60 -1.98 -1.80
CA ILE A 57 1.36 -0.62 -2.27
C ILE A 57 -0.10 -0.25 -1.97
N LEU A 58 -0.33 0.95 -1.43
CA LEU A 58 -1.68 1.45 -1.24
C LEU A 58 -2.28 1.81 -2.61
N VAL A 59 -3.46 1.27 -2.85
CA VAL A 59 -4.27 1.53 -4.04
C VAL A 59 -5.38 2.53 -3.76
N LYS A 60 -5.48 3.03 -2.53
CA LYS A 60 -6.31 4.19 -2.19
C LYS A 60 -5.46 5.46 -2.23
N GLY A 61 -6.03 6.55 -2.72
CA GLY A 61 -5.39 7.86 -2.61
C GLY A 61 -5.50 8.44 -1.19
N LYS A 62 -4.55 9.27 -0.80
CA LYS A 62 -4.43 9.83 0.56
C LYS A 62 -5.63 10.65 0.98
N LYS A 63 -6.33 11.30 0.04
CA LYS A 63 -7.52 12.10 0.33
C LYS A 63 -8.81 11.27 0.36
N HIS A 64 -8.75 9.97 0.12
CA HIS A 64 -9.94 9.12 0.19
C HIS A 64 -10.47 9.09 1.63
N GLU A 65 -11.79 9.19 1.80
CA GLU A 65 -12.47 9.20 3.11
C GLU A 65 -12.14 8.00 4.03
N SER A 66 -11.69 6.89 3.44
CA SER A 66 -11.37 5.65 4.15
C SER A 66 -9.86 5.42 4.26
N TRP A 67 -9.06 6.45 3.97
CA TRP A 67 -7.62 6.42 4.12
C TRP A 67 -7.22 6.07 5.55
N ASP A 68 -7.72 6.82 6.54
CA ASP A 68 -7.44 6.55 7.95
C ASP A 68 -7.78 5.11 8.37
N LYS A 69 -8.92 4.59 7.90
CA LYS A 69 -9.30 3.19 8.16
C LYS A 69 -8.31 2.19 7.54
N ALA A 70 -7.81 2.49 6.35
CA ALA A 70 -6.77 1.67 5.72
C ALA A 70 -5.47 1.71 6.52
N ILE A 71 -5.04 2.89 6.99
CA ILE A 71 -3.85 3.02 7.84
C ILE A 71 -4.04 2.25 9.15
N GLN A 72 -5.17 2.43 9.82
CA GLN A 72 -5.48 1.73 11.07
C GLN A 72 -5.50 0.21 10.89
N GLY A 73 -6.05 -0.29 9.78
CA GLY A 73 -6.04 -1.72 9.46
C GLY A 73 -4.64 -2.27 9.28
N GLU A 74 -3.76 -1.54 8.60
CA GLU A 74 -2.36 -1.94 8.41
C GLU A 74 -1.56 -1.85 9.72
N VAL A 75 -1.75 -0.79 10.52
CA VAL A 75 -1.14 -0.65 11.85
C VAL A 75 -1.58 -1.77 12.79
N ALA A 76 -2.86 -2.12 12.82
CA ALA A 76 -3.37 -3.24 13.61
C ALA A 76 -2.78 -4.60 13.20
N ARG A 77 -2.36 -4.73 11.93
CA ARG A 77 -1.66 -5.90 11.40
C ARG A 77 -0.15 -5.88 11.66
N GLY A 78 0.38 -4.85 12.31
CA GLY A 78 1.81 -4.68 12.56
C GLY A 78 2.59 -4.08 11.39
N PHE A 79 1.92 -3.41 10.46
CA PHE A 79 2.52 -2.70 9.34
C PHE A 79 2.56 -1.19 9.61
N LYS A 80 3.42 -0.49 8.89
CA LYS A 80 3.47 0.97 8.85
C LYS A 80 3.38 1.43 7.40
N VAL A 81 2.71 2.55 7.18
CA VAL A 81 2.61 3.14 5.84
C VAL A 81 3.70 4.19 5.68
N ILE A 82 4.51 4.05 4.64
CA ILE A 82 5.59 4.96 4.28
C ILE A 82 5.37 5.52 2.88
N LYS A 83 5.76 6.77 2.65
CA LYS A 83 5.79 7.36 1.31
C LYS A 83 7.15 7.09 0.68
N LYS A 84 7.18 6.52 -0.53
CA LYS A 84 8.39 6.39 -1.34
C LYS A 84 8.07 6.85 -2.77
N GLY A 85 8.78 7.86 -3.25
CA GLY A 85 8.41 8.57 -4.47
C GLY A 85 6.97 9.10 -4.40
N ASN A 86 6.16 8.82 -5.43
CA ASN A 86 4.77 9.26 -5.55
C ASN A 86 3.75 8.24 -5.04
N ARG A 87 4.16 7.20 -4.32
CA ARG A 87 3.28 6.13 -3.84
C ARG A 87 3.45 5.90 -2.36
N TYR A 88 2.41 5.31 -1.77
CA TYR A 88 2.38 4.88 -0.38
C TYR A 88 2.52 3.38 -0.31
N PHE A 89 3.35 2.91 0.59
CA PHE A 89 3.66 1.49 0.77
C PHE A 89 3.39 1.09 2.22
N SER A 90 2.67 0.00 2.42
CA SER A 90 2.52 -0.68 3.69
C SER A 90 3.66 -1.68 3.84
N VAL A 91 4.48 -1.50 4.87
CA VAL A 91 5.66 -2.33 5.15
C VAL A 91 5.61 -2.83 6.59
N PRO A 92 6.11 -4.04 6.89
CA PRO A 92 6.08 -4.59 8.24
C PRO A 92 6.89 -3.70 9.18
N SER A 93 6.33 -3.39 10.36
CA SER A 93 6.96 -2.54 11.35
C SER A 93 7.96 -3.28 12.26
N SER A 94 8.25 -4.54 11.98
CA SER A 94 9.19 -5.36 12.74
C SER A 94 10.59 -4.72 12.79
N PRO A 95 11.33 -4.78 13.90
CA PRO A 95 12.66 -4.15 14.04
C PRO A 95 13.65 -4.58 12.95
N ARG A 96 13.52 -5.80 12.41
CA ARG A 96 14.32 -6.30 11.29
C ARG A 96 14.02 -5.55 9.98
N SER A 97 12.76 -5.23 9.74
CA SER A 97 12.31 -4.42 8.60
C SER A 97 12.66 -2.95 8.79
N ASN A 98 12.64 -2.47 10.04
CA ASN A 98 13.01 -1.10 10.36
C ASN A 98 14.50 -0.83 10.08
N ARG A 99 15.39 -1.81 10.37
CA ARG A 99 16.81 -1.74 10.00
C ARG A 99 17.02 -1.66 8.49
N LEU A 100 16.27 -2.43 7.71
CA LEU A 100 16.35 -2.39 6.24
C LEU A 100 15.94 -1.02 5.68
N LEU A 101 14.91 -0.40 6.26
CA LEU A 101 14.43 0.93 5.83
C LEU A 101 15.31 2.10 6.29
N MET A 102 16.10 1.90 7.35
CA MET A 102 17.01 2.92 7.91
C MET A 102 18.36 3.00 7.16
N GLN A 103 18.79 1.92 6.50
CA GLN A 103 20.06 1.91 5.75
C GLN A 103 20.07 2.89 4.56
N ASP A 104 18.91 3.29 4.04
CA ASP A 104 18.80 4.29 2.96
C ASP A 104 18.58 5.73 3.45
N ALA A 105 18.47 5.97 4.77
CA ALA A 105 18.34 7.32 5.32
C ALA A 105 19.69 8.01 5.58
N GLU A 106 20.80 7.27 5.46
CA GLU A 106 22.18 7.73 5.72
C GLU A 106 22.99 8.01 4.44
N ILE A 107 22.34 8.02 3.27
CA ILE A 107 22.96 8.39 1.99
C ILE A 107 22.16 9.52 1.37
N GLY A 108 22.37 10.72 1.90
CA GLY A 108 21.70 11.94 1.48
C GLY A 108 22.37 13.16 2.08
N GLU A 109 23.68 13.30 1.86
CA GLU A 109 24.40 14.58 1.89
C GLU A 109 24.50 15.13 0.47
#